data_AF-A0ABD1IW53-F1
#
_entry.id   AF-A0ABD1IW53-F1
#
_cell.length_a   1.000
_cell.length_b   1.000
_cell.length_c   1.000
_cell.angle_alpha   90.00
_cell.angle_beta   90.00
_cell.angle_gamma   90.00
#
_symmetry.space_group_name_H-M   'P 1'
#
loop_
_entity.id
_entity.type
_entity.pdbx_description
1 polymer ?
#
loop_
_entity_poly.entity_id
_entity_poly.type
_entity_poly.pdbx_seq_one_letter_code
_entity_poly.pdbx_strand_id
1 'polypeptide(L)'
;MVGETGTGKTTLINSMITHILGVKFEDKMWFEITEEKEKSQAKSQTACVTAYEVHIADKPTSYTIIDTPGYGDTGGRKEDKQIAKHLLELFTSYEGVRSINAIGLVVKASENRLTESQQYIFDAVVSLFGHNVKKNIVIFITHSDGTIPKNALNAVKEAQIPCATDTNGDPVYFSFNNISAQPMGKTKVPKIYEAYWSAREESMEEFLEFLNNTEETNLRMTEDVIKNREALEACIINLQQRVVKMEQKQNELEQIQAAVLDNKEKLDNNENFEIEVEEVIQALVPIKTVFSKCEEKATHCTICKENCHFPGCTWVSNDDLWWCHVMKNGQCTVCTNRCSYTNHVKDEKMYINVTQKTKKTAHNLRKRYDEAYGKGISMKAGIEAELSKSKNEQANFLNEAYEKIMKLQEIALKKDAKSVLVHLDFLISRLKKCGKHQEAENLEEIQRRAPTVSTGVKAFCQTLVSHVWRT
;
A
#
# COMPACT_ATOMS: atom_id res chain seq x y z
N MET A 1 -16.20 -8.10 -5.49
CA MET A 1 -17.17 -7.00 -5.29
C MET A 1 -16.72 -6.16 -4.11
N VAL A 2 -16.78 -4.83 -4.21
CA VAL A 2 -16.28 -3.91 -3.17
C VAL A 2 -17.29 -2.80 -2.90
N GLY A 3 -17.52 -2.48 -1.62
CA GLY A 3 -18.42 -1.41 -1.22
C GLY A 3 -18.63 -1.37 0.29
N GLU A 4 -19.23 -0.29 0.78
CA GLU A 4 -19.51 -0.06 2.20
C GLU A 4 -20.44 -1.14 2.80
N THR A 5 -20.44 -1.26 4.13
CA THR A 5 -21.43 -2.09 4.84
C THR A 5 -22.86 -1.62 4.52
N GLY A 6 -23.76 -2.58 4.26
CA GLY A 6 -25.16 -2.27 3.97
C GLY A 6 -25.45 -1.71 2.58
N THR A 7 -24.50 -1.72 1.64
CA THR A 7 -24.76 -1.44 0.21
C THR A 7 -25.45 -2.60 -0.52
N GLY A 8 -25.66 -3.75 0.12
CA GLY A 8 -26.36 -4.88 -0.47
C GLY A 8 -25.48 -5.81 -1.31
N LYS A 9 -24.16 -5.86 -1.03
CA LYS A 9 -23.22 -6.79 -1.68
C LYS A 9 -23.67 -8.25 -1.57
N THR A 10 -23.89 -8.75 -0.35
CA THR A 10 -24.31 -10.14 -0.13
C THR A 10 -25.63 -10.46 -0.81
N THR A 11 -26.59 -9.54 -0.77
CA THR A 11 -27.88 -9.68 -1.49
C THR A 11 -27.67 -9.77 -2.99
N LEU A 12 -26.77 -8.95 -3.55
CA LEU A 12 -26.40 -9.02 -4.96
C LEU A 12 -25.71 -10.34 -5.31
N ILE A 13 -24.84 -10.87 -4.45
CA ILE A 13 -24.20 -12.18 -4.66
C ILE A 13 -25.26 -13.29 -4.67
N ASN A 14 -26.17 -13.31 -3.69
CA ASN A 14 -27.28 -14.26 -3.65
C ASN A 14 -28.13 -14.19 -4.93
N SER A 15 -28.35 -12.96 -5.43
CA SER A 15 -29.02 -12.71 -6.70
C SER A 15 -28.25 -13.33 -7.88
N MET A 16 -26.94 -13.10 -7.96
CA MET A 16 -26.10 -13.66 -9.03
C MET A 16 -26.10 -15.19 -8.99
N ILE A 17 -25.90 -15.80 -7.81
CA ILE A 17 -25.86 -17.26 -7.64
C ILE A 17 -27.20 -17.90 -8.04
N THR A 18 -28.31 -17.33 -7.57
CA THR A 18 -29.65 -17.83 -7.89
C THR A 18 -29.91 -17.83 -9.41
N HIS A 19 -29.50 -16.77 -10.12
CA HIS A 19 -29.60 -16.69 -11.58
C HIS A 19 -28.67 -17.70 -12.28
N ILE A 20 -27.41 -17.79 -11.85
CA ILE A 20 -26.40 -18.72 -12.40
C ILE A 20 -26.89 -20.17 -12.31
N LEU A 21 -27.49 -20.56 -11.17
CA LEU A 21 -28.09 -21.88 -10.95
C LEU A 21 -29.37 -22.14 -11.77
N GLY A 22 -29.87 -21.15 -12.51
CA GLY A 22 -31.01 -21.30 -13.41
C GLY A 22 -32.36 -21.35 -12.71
N VAL A 23 -32.47 -20.82 -11.49
CA VAL A 23 -33.74 -20.72 -10.77
C VAL A 23 -34.66 -19.77 -11.52
N LYS A 24 -35.91 -20.19 -11.72
CA LYS A 24 -36.95 -19.40 -12.37
C LYS A 24 -37.93 -18.83 -11.36
N PHE A 25 -38.69 -17.82 -11.78
CA PHE A 25 -39.72 -17.21 -10.95
C PHE A 25 -40.76 -18.24 -10.46
N GLU A 26 -41.10 -19.21 -11.31
CA GLU A 26 -42.09 -20.26 -11.01
C GLU A 26 -41.63 -21.23 -9.93
N ASP A 27 -40.31 -21.39 -9.74
CA ASP A 27 -39.74 -22.34 -8.78
C ASP A 27 -40.00 -21.92 -7.33
N LYS A 28 -40.32 -20.64 -7.10
CA LYS A 28 -40.60 -20.07 -5.77
C LYS A 28 -39.49 -20.37 -4.76
N MET A 29 -38.27 -20.48 -5.27
CA MET A 29 -37.06 -20.80 -4.52
C MET A 29 -36.08 -19.64 -4.60
N TRP A 30 -35.25 -19.51 -3.58
CA TRP A 30 -34.17 -18.53 -3.52
C TRP A 30 -32.97 -19.14 -2.81
N PHE A 31 -31.76 -18.86 -3.30
CA PHE A 31 -30.53 -19.25 -2.62
C PHE A 31 -29.96 -18.09 -1.83
N GLU A 32 -29.75 -18.32 -0.53
CA GLU A 32 -29.12 -17.37 0.37
C GLU A 32 -27.85 -18.00 0.93
N ILE A 33 -26.73 -17.29 0.82
CA ILE A 33 -25.51 -17.67 1.50
C ILE A 33 -25.73 -17.48 3.00
N THR A 34 -25.84 -18.59 3.73
CA THR A 34 -25.88 -18.58 5.19
C THR A 34 -24.48 -18.82 5.73
N GLU A 35 -23.73 -17.76 6.03
CA GLU A 35 -22.59 -17.90 6.93
C GLU A 35 -23.16 -18.15 8.35
N GLU A 36 -22.85 -19.30 8.96
CA GLU A 36 -23.31 -19.66 10.31
C GLU A 36 -22.87 -18.61 11.35
N LYS A 37 -23.75 -17.65 11.67
CA LYS A 37 -24.11 -17.19 13.02
C LYS A 37 -25.07 -16.00 12.93
N GLU A 38 -26.27 -16.17 13.48
CA GLU A 38 -27.23 -15.10 13.76
C GLU A 38 -26.55 -13.90 14.45
N LYS A 39 -26.24 -12.85 13.69
CA LYS A 39 -25.93 -11.52 14.23
C LYS A 39 -26.63 -10.47 13.36
N SER A 40 -27.11 -9.42 14.03
CA SER A 40 -27.99 -8.39 13.47
C SER A 40 -27.49 -7.81 12.15
N GLN A 41 -28.43 -7.42 11.27
CA GLN A 41 -28.19 -6.75 9.96
C GLN A 41 -27.35 -5.44 10.06
N ALA A 42 -27.03 -4.98 11.27
CA ALA A 42 -26.29 -3.75 11.54
C ALA A 42 -24.76 -3.93 11.65
N LYS A 43 -24.23 -5.15 11.55
CA LYS A 43 -22.78 -5.42 11.55
C LYS A 43 -22.37 -6.17 10.28
N SER A 44 -21.16 -5.91 9.75
CA SER A 44 -20.63 -6.65 8.60
C SER A 44 -20.72 -8.15 8.87
N GLN A 45 -21.43 -8.88 8.01
CA GLN A 45 -21.62 -10.33 8.17
C GLN A 45 -20.36 -11.09 7.70
N THR A 46 -19.69 -10.62 6.65
CA THR A 46 -18.42 -11.18 6.17
C THR A 46 -17.25 -10.64 7.00
N ALA A 47 -16.49 -11.52 7.66
CA ALA A 47 -15.31 -11.15 8.48
C ALA A 47 -13.99 -11.18 7.70
N CYS A 48 -13.96 -11.82 6.54
CA CYS A 48 -12.78 -11.97 5.68
C CYS A 48 -13.16 -11.86 4.19
N VAL A 49 -12.16 -11.80 3.31
CA VAL A 49 -12.39 -11.92 1.87
C VAL A 49 -12.75 -13.37 1.57
N THR A 50 -13.90 -13.60 0.95
CA THR A 50 -14.45 -14.94 0.68
C THR A 50 -14.60 -15.14 -0.82
N ALA A 51 -14.12 -16.28 -1.35
CA ALA A 51 -14.32 -16.66 -2.74
C ALA A 51 -15.39 -17.75 -2.82
N TYR A 52 -16.46 -17.48 -3.56
CA TYR A 52 -17.53 -18.44 -3.86
C TYR A 52 -17.29 -19.01 -5.26
N GLU A 53 -17.08 -20.33 -5.34
CA GLU A 53 -17.01 -21.03 -6.62
C GLU A 53 -18.33 -21.73 -6.91
N VAL A 54 -18.98 -21.36 -8.02
CA VAL A 54 -20.23 -21.94 -8.47
C VAL A 54 -19.94 -22.78 -9.71
N HIS A 55 -20.07 -24.09 -9.52
CA HIS A 55 -19.90 -25.11 -10.56
C HIS A 55 -21.26 -25.70 -10.92
N ILE A 56 -21.62 -25.67 -12.20
CA ILE A 56 -22.86 -26.27 -12.69
C ILE A 56 -22.48 -27.51 -13.49
N ALA A 57 -22.84 -28.70 -13.01
CA ALA A 57 -22.39 -29.98 -13.57
C ALA A 57 -22.62 -30.11 -15.09
N ASP A 58 -23.70 -29.52 -15.60
CA ASP A 58 -24.11 -29.60 -17.01
C ASP A 58 -23.66 -28.39 -17.86
N LYS A 59 -22.86 -27.46 -17.31
CA LYS A 59 -22.30 -26.33 -18.07
C LYS A 59 -20.77 -26.32 -17.99
N PRO A 60 -20.05 -26.01 -19.09
CA PRO A 60 -18.59 -25.94 -19.08
C PRO A 60 -18.04 -24.70 -18.34
N THR A 61 -18.92 -23.79 -17.91
CA THR A 61 -18.54 -22.52 -17.30
C THR A 61 -18.67 -22.58 -15.77
N SER A 62 -17.58 -22.29 -15.07
CA SER A 62 -17.55 -22.05 -13.63
C SER A 62 -17.49 -20.55 -13.33
N TYR A 63 -18.13 -20.11 -12.25
CA TYR A 63 -18.08 -18.72 -11.81
C TYR A 63 -17.39 -18.60 -10.46
N THR A 64 -16.44 -17.69 -10.34
CA THR A 64 -15.79 -17.34 -9.06
C THR A 64 -16.18 -15.93 -8.67
N ILE A 65 -16.86 -15.78 -7.53
CA ILE A 65 -17.30 -14.49 -7.00
C ILE A 65 -16.49 -14.20 -5.73
N ILE A 66 -15.70 -13.14 -5.76
CA ILE A 66 -14.91 -12.69 -4.60
C ILE A 66 -15.73 -11.63 -3.85
N ASP A 67 -16.17 -11.95 -2.64
CA ASP A 67 -16.77 -11.01 -1.71
C ASP A 67 -15.72 -10.37 -0.80
N THR A 68 -15.88 -9.09 -0.53
CA THR A 68 -15.04 -8.37 0.43
C THR A 68 -15.92 -7.88 1.57
N PRO A 69 -15.42 -7.87 2.82
CA PRO A 69 -16.14 -7.29 3.94
C PRO A 69 -16.65 -5.88 3.65
N GLY A 70 -17.73 -5.49 4.32
CA GLY A 70 -18.18 -4.11 4.29
C GLY A 70 -17.12 -3.19 4.86
N TYR A 71 -16.57 -2.33 4.01
CA TYR A 71 -15.63 -1.32 4.47
C TYR A 71 -16.36 -0.24 5.27
N GLY A 72 -15.67 0.39 6.23
CA GLY A 72 -16.26 1.46 7.04
C GLY A 72 -17.16 1.01 8.21
N ASP A 73 -17.12 -0.26 8.61
CA ASP A 73 -17.77 -0.74 9.85
C ASP A 73 -17.06 -0.16 11.11
N THR A 74 -17.65 -0.42 12.27
CA THR A 74 -17.29 0.04 13.63
C THR A 74 -15.83 -0.12 14.07
N GLY A 75 -14.95 -0.80 13.32
CA GLY A 75 -13.52 -0.92 13.63
C GLY A 75 -12.57 0.00 12.85
N GLY A 76 -13.09 0.83 11.93
CA GLY A 76 -12.37 1.97 11.33
C GLY A 76 -11.18 1.64 10.42
N ARG A 77 -10.35 2.67 10.11
CA ARG A 77 -9.27 2.65 9.09
C ARG A 77 -8.22 1.54 9.22
N LYS A 78 -8.14 0.84 10.35
CA LYS A 78 -7.20 -0.29 10.56
C LYS A 78 -7.71 -1.57 9.91
N GLU A 79 -9.02 -1.83 9.96
CA GLU A 79 -9.65 -2.98 9.31
C GLU A 79 -9.60 -2.82 7.78
N ASP A 80 -9.73 -1.60 7.26
CA ASP A 80 -9.60 -1.31 5.83
C ASP A 80 -8.22 -1.68 5.26
N LYS A 81 -7.14 -1.50 6.04
CA LYS A 81 -5.78 -1.94 5.67
C LYS A 81 -5.67 -3.47 5.63
N GLN A 82 -6.40 -4.18 6.49
CA GLN A 82 -6.40 -5.64 6.50
C GLN A 82 -7.10 -6.20 5.27
N ILE A 83 -8.18 -5.59 4.79
CA ILE A 83 -8.86 -6.05 3.57
C ILE A 83 -7.95 -5.89 2.34
N ALA A 84 -7.27 -4.75 2.22
CA ALA A 84 -6.27 -4.55 1.16
C ALA A 84 -5.16 -5.61 1.20
N LYS A 85 -4.72 -5.99 2.41
CA LYS A 85 -3.74 -7.06 2.61
C LYS A 85 -4.30 -8.44 2.24
N HIS A 86 -5.53 -8.77 2.60
CA HIS A 86 -6.16 -10.04 2.22
C HIS A 86 -6.37 -10.14 0.70
N LEU A 87 -6.75 -9.04 0.04
CA LEU A 87 -6.81 -9.00 -1.42
C LEU A 87 -5.43 -9.21 -2.05
N LEU A 88 -4.37 -8.64 -1.47
CA LEU A 88 -3.00 -8.91 -1.89
C LEU A 88 -2.65 -10.40 -1.75
N GLU A 89 -2.88 -11.00 -0.57
CA GLU A 89 -2.64 -12.43 -0.33
C GLU A 89 -3.40 -13.32 -1.33
N LEU A 90 -4.64 -12.95 -1.67
CA LEU A 90 -5.45 -13.64 -2.68
C LEU A 90 -4.84 -13.55 -4.10
N PHE A 91 -4.26 -12.42 -4.48
CA PHE A 91 -3.71 -12.22 -5.84
C PHE A 91 -2.27 -12.73 -6.00
N THR A 92 -1.56 -12.97 -4.89
CA THR A 92 -0.14 -13.35 -4.89
C THR A 92 0.12 -14.78 -4.46
N SER A 93 -0.88 -15.44 -3.86
CA SER A 93 -0.76 -16.84 -3.49
C SER A 93 -0.68 -17.75 -4.73
N TYR A 94 0.02 -18.87 -4.60
CA TYR A 94 0.20 -19.83 -5.69
C TYR A 94 -1.13 -20.38 -6.22
N GLU A 95 -2.07 -20.68 -5.32
CA GLU A 95 -3.45 -21.12 -5.59
C GLU A 95 -4.43 -19.94 -5.67
N GLY A 96 -3.90 -18.72 -5.71
CA GLY A 96 -4.67 -17.48 -5.74
C GLY A 96 -5.27 -17.14 -7.10
N VAL A 97 -6.03 -16.03 -7.12
CA VAL A 97 -6.71 -15.54 -8.32
C VAL A 97 -5.71 -14.84 -9.23
N ARG A 98 -5.56 -15.32 -10.47
CA ARG A 98 -4.56 -14.82 -11.44
C ARG A 98 -5.13 -13.88 -12.51
N SER A 99 -6.43 -13.98 -12.79
CA SER A 99 -7.14 -13.10 -13.72
C SER A 99 -8.49 -12.71 -13.15
N ILE A 100 -9.01 -11.56 -13.59
CA ILE A 100 -10.34 -11.06 -13.23
C ILE A 100 -11.05 -10.57 -14.50
N ASN A 101 -12.33 -10.92 -14.64
CA ASN A 101 -13.19 -10.41 -15.70
C ASN A 101 -13.86 -9.08 -15.31
N ALA A 102 -14.29 -8.93 -14.06
CA ALA A 102 -14.92 -7.70 -13.57
C ALA A 102 -14.64 -7.41 -12.09
N ILE A 103 -14.54 -6.11 -11.77
CA ILE A 103 -14.47 -5.57 -10.42
C ILE A 103 -15.68 -4.65 -10.23
N GLY A 104 -16.69 -5.14 -9.51
CA GLY A 104 -17.88 -4.35 -9.19
C GLY A 104 -17.69 -3.45 -7.97
N LEU A 105 -17.76 -2.14 -8.16
CA LEU A 105 -17.87 -1.13 -7.10
C LEU A 105 -19.34 -0.86 -6.79
N VAL A 106 -19.76 -1.16 -5.57
CA VAL A 106 -21.17 -1.23 -5.20
C VAL A 106 -21.63 0.06 -4.53
N VAL A 107 -22.64 0.72 -5.13
CA VAL A 107 -23.22 2.00 -4.72
C VAL A 107 -24.75 1.86 -4.66
N LYS A 108 -25.45 2.61 -3.80
CA LYS A 108 -26.92 2.61 -3.79
C LYS A 108 -27.48 3.61 -4.79
N ALA A 109 -28.60 3.29 -5.45
CA ALA A 109 -29.26 4.19 -6.41
C ALA A 109 -29.64 5.55 -5.81
N SER A 110 -29.95 5.57 -4.52
CA SER A 110 -30.33 6.78 -3.78
C SER A 110 -29.16 7.68 -3.38
N GLU A 111 -27.91 7.29 -3.68
CA GLU A 111 -26.76 8.11 -3.31
C GLU A 111 -26.59 9.30 -4.23
N ASN A 112 -26.66 10.50 -3.63
CA ASN A 112 -26.46 11.76 -4.34
C ASN A 112 -25.00 12.22 -4.33
N ARG A 113 -24.18 11.68 -3.43
CA ARG A 113 -22.75 11.95 -3.31
C ARG A 113 -22.10 10.78 -2.57
N LEU A 114 -20.91 10.38 -3.00
CA LEU A 114 -20.11 9.44 -2.23
C LEU A 114 -19.62 10.10 -0.94
N THR A 115 -19.80 9.40 0.18
CA THR A 115 -19.26 9.86 1.47
C THR A 115 -17.74 9.86 1.43
N GLU A 116 -17.08 10.61 2.33
CA GLU A 116 -15.62 10.59 2.45
C GLU A 116 -15.09 9.17 2.70
N SER A 117 -15.85 8.37 3.46
CA SER A 117 -15.54 6.97 3.72
C SER A 117 -15.61 6.14 2.43
N GLN A 118 -16.70 6.23 1.67
CA GLN A 118 -16.85 5.50 0.40
C GLN A 118 -15.78 5.87 -0.62
N GLN A 119 -15.50 7.16 -0.77
CA GLN A 119 -14.44 7.62 -1.67
C GLN A 119 -13.07 7.09 -1.21
N TYR A 120 -12.78 7.10 0.10
CA TYR A 120 -11.57 6.51 0.64
C TYR A 120 -11.45 5.01 0.33
N ILE A 121 -12.55 4.27 0.43
CA ILE A 121 -12.61 2.83 0.20
C ILE A 121 -12.33 2.50 -1.26
N PHE A 122 -13.04 3.16 -2.18
CA PHE A 122 -12.81 2.97 -3.61
C PHE A 122 -11.40 3.40 -3.99
N ASP A 123 -10.89 4.50 -3.44
CA ASP A 123 -9.51 4.91 -3.64
C ASP A 123 -8.51 3.86 -3.15
N ALA A 124 -8.74 3.28 -1.98
CA ALA A 124 -7.87 2.25 -1.41
C ALA A 124 -7.84 1.01 -2.31
N VAL A 125 -9.00 0.50 -2.71
CA VAL A 125 -9.12 -0.69 -3.57
C VAL A 125 -8.57 -0.44 -4.97
N VAL A 126 -9.01 0.63 -5.65
CA VAL A 126 -8.54 0.96 -7.00
C VAL A 126 -7.03 1.17 -7.01
N SER A 127 -6.46 1.70 -5.91
CA SER A 127 -5.03 1.88 -5.82
C SER A 127 -4.25 0.56 -5.89
N LEU A 128 -4.82 -0.57 -5.47
CA LEU A 128 -4.12 -1.87 -5.49
C LEU A 128 -3.78 -2.32 -6.91
N PHE A 129 -4.58 -1.90 -7.89
CA PHE A 129 -4.52 -2.47 -9.23
C PHE A 129 -3.56 -1.76 -10.19
N GLY A 130 -3.06 -2.54 -11.15
CA GLY A 130 -2.40 -2.03 -12.35
C GLY A 130 -3.37 -1.28 -13.26
N HIS A 131 -2.87 -0.34 -14.06
CA HIS A 131 -3.72 0.48 -14.94
C HIS A 131 -4.45 -0.34 -16.02
N ASN A 132 -3.97 -1.56 -16.30
CA ASN A 132 -4.58 -2.50 -17.24
C ASN A 132 -5.99 -2.97 -16.81
N VAL A 133 -6.33 -2.97 -15.51
CA VAL A 133 -7.65 -3.44 -15.04
C VAL A 133 -8.77 -2.42 -15.21
N LYS A 134 -8.48 -1.18 -15.65
CA LYS A 134 -9.46 -0.08 -15.66
C LYS A 134 -10.75 -0.47 -16.39
N LYS A 135 -10.65 -1.20 -17.49
CA LYS A 135 -11.78 -1.65 -18.32
C LYS A 135 -12.64 -2.72 -17.65
N ASN A 136 -12.12 -3.40 -16.63
CA ASN A 136 -12.85 -4.41 -15.88
C ASN A 136 -13.57 -3.83 -14.66
N ILE A 137 -13.29 -2.57 -14.28
CA ILE A 137 -13.96 -1.93 -13.13
C ILE A 137 -15.31 -1.36 -13.57
N VAL A 138 -16.40 -1.86 -13.00
CA VAL A 138 -17.78 -1.46 -13.31
C VAL A 138 -18.52 -1.03 -12.05
N ILE A 139 -19.59 -0.26 -12.21
CA ILE A 139 -20.41 0.22 -11.10
C ILE A 139 -21.63 -0.69 -10.93
N PHE A 140 -21.82 -1.24 -9.74
CA PHE A 140 -23.04 -1.95 -9.39
C PHE A 140 -23.95 -1.04 -8.58
N ILE A 141 -25.08 -0.67 -9.18
CA ILE A 141 -26.09 0.16 -8.55
C ILE A 141 -27.10 -0.76 -7.87
N THR A 142 -27.23 -0.65 -6.56
CA THR A 142 -28.13 -1.46 -5.74
C THR A 142 -29.33 -0.66 -5.28
N HIS A 143 -30.39 -1.34 -4.84
CA HIS A 143 -31.66 -0.70 -4.46
C HIS A 143 -32.24 0.13 -5.61
N SER A 144 -32.01 -0.31 -6.85
CA SER A 144 -32.57 0.35 -8.02
C SER A 144 -34.07 0.11 -8.08
N ASP A 145 -34.81 1.15 -8.48
CA ASP A 145 -36.23 1.08 -8.81
C ASP A 145 -36.47 0.72 -10.30
N GLY A 146 -35.39 0.43 -11.04
CA GLY A 146 -35.41 0.15 -12.47
C GLY A 146 -35.28 1.40 -13.35
N THR A 147 -35.15 2.59 -12.75
CA THR A 147 -34.87 3.83 -13.50
C THR A 147 -33.38 4.11 -13.60
N ILE A 148 -33.00 5.00 -14.52
CA ILE A 148 -31.60 5.43 -14.69
C ILE A 148 -31.13 6.14 -13.40
N PRO A 149 -30.09 5.62 -12.71
CA PRO A 149 -29.65 6.13 -11.41
C PRO A 149 -28.75 7.37 -11.57
N LYS A 150 -29.30 8.46 -12.12
CA LYS A 150 -28.55 9.68 -12.49
C LYS A 150 -27.73 10.25 -11.33
N ASN A 151 -28.28 10.25 -10.13
CA ASN A 151 -27.62 10.82 -8.95
C ASN A 151 -26.37 10.02 -8.57
N ALA A 152 -26.48 8.69 -8.50
CA ALA A 152 -25.35 7.82 -8.20
C ALA A 152 -24.27 7.87 -9.29
N LEU A 153 -24.67 7.91 -10.57
CA LEU A 153 -23.73 8.05 -11.68
C LEU A 153 -22.98 9.39 -11.65
N ASN A 154 -23.68 10.48 -11.35
CA ASN A 154 -23.05 11.79 -11.17
C ASN A 154 -22.08 11.79 -9.98
N ALA A 155 -22.46 11.17 -8.85
CA ALA A 155 -21.60 11.04 -7.69
C ALA A 155 -20.30 10.27 -8.00
N VAL A 156 -20.38 9.19 -8.79
CA VAL A 156 -19.21 8.43 -9.24
C VAL A 156 -18.32 9.27 -10.17
N LYS A 157 -18.92 10.01 -11.12
CA LYS A 157 -18.20 10.92 -12.02
C LYS A 157 -17.48 12.03 -11.26
N GLU A 158 -18.16 12.68 -10.32
CA GLU A 158 -17.59 13.74 -9.46
C GLU A 158 -16.43 13.23 -8.61
N ALA A 159 -16.52 11.99 -8.13
CA ALA A 159 -15.45 11.35 -7.38
C ALA A 159 -14.24 10.93 -8.26
N GLN A 160 -14.36 11.02 -9.59
CA GLN A 160 -13.32 10.69 -10.56
C GLN A 160 -12.75 9.28 -10.39
N ILE A 161 -13.63 8.32 -10.08
CA ILE A 161 -13.22 6.93 -9.86
C ILE A 161 -12.77 6.31 -11.19
N PRO A 162 -11.55 5.77 -11.28
CA PRO A 162 -11.11 5.03 -12.45
C PRO A 162 -11.97 3.78 -12.68
N CYS A 163 -12.81 3.82 -13.71
CA CYS A 163 -13.67 2.72 -14.12
C CYS A 163 -13.78 2.63 -15.64
N ALA A 164 -14.41 1.55 -16.12
CA ALA A 164 -14.79 1.37 -17.50
C ALA A 164 -15.80 2.45 -17.89
N THR A 165 -15.64 2.98 -19.10
CA THR A 165 -16.53 4.02 -19.65
C THR A 165 -17.07 3.58 -20.99
N ASP A 166 -18.33 3.95 -21.26
CA ASP A 166 -18.97 3.76 -22.56
C ASP A 166 -18.41 4.74 -23.62
N THR A 167 -19.00 4.73 -24.82
CA THR A 167 -18.63 5.63 -25.92
C THR A 167 -18.87 7.11 -25.63
N ASN A 168 -19.71 7.43 -24.66
CA ASN A 168 -20.03 8.80 -24.23
C ASN A 168 -19.11 9.27 -23.10
N GLY A 169 -18.24 8.40 -22.57
CA GLY A 169 -17.39 8.67 -21.42
C GLY A 169 -18.10 8.45 -20.08
N ASP A 170 -19.28 7.84 -20.08
CA ASP A 170 -20.06 7.56 -18.88
C ASP A 170 -19.64 6.23 -18.24
N PRO A 171 -19.62 6.11 -16.89
CA PRO A 171 -19.29 4.86 -16.22
C PRO A 171 -20.18 3.71 -16.68
N VAL A 172 -19.58 2.57 -17.03
CA VAL A 172 -20.32 1.33 -17.26
C VAL A 172 -20.93 0.86 -15.95
N TYR A 173 -22.24 0.64 -15.93
CA TYR A 173 -22.97 0.27 -14.72
C TYR A 173 -24.02 -0.80 -14.99
N PHE A 174 -24.36 -1.54 -13.93
CA PHE A 174 -25.44 -2.51 -13.90
C PHE A 174 -26.31 -2.24 -12.68
N SER A 175 -27.62 -2.22 -12.89
CA SER A 175 -28.58 -1.87 -11.84
C SER A 175 -29.25 -3.11 -11.30
N PHE A 176 -29.29 -3.26 -9.98
CA PHE A 176 -29.88 -4.42 -9.34
C PHE A 176 -30.93 -3.96 -8.33
N ASN A 177 -32.13 -4.53 -8.50
CA ASN A 177 -33.16 -4.43 -7.52
C ASN A 177 -32.90 -5.50 -6.44
N ASN A 178 -32.41 -5.06 -5.28
CA ASN A 178 -32.03 -5.92 -4.16
C ASN A 178 -33.19 -6.21 -3.21
N ILE A 179 -34.45 -6.08 -3.65
CA ILE A 179 -35.59 -6.56 -2.85
C ILE A 179 -35.40 -8.07 -2.68
N SER A 180 -35.00 -8.46 -1.47
CA SER A 180 -34.89 -9.87 -1.11
C SER A 180 -36.22 -10.52 -1.40
N ALA A 181 -36.20 -11.63 -2.13
CA ALA A 181 -37.38 -12.46 -2.25
C ALA A 181 -37.79 -12.83 -0.81
N GLN A 182 -38.81 -12.15 -0.27
CA GLN A 182 -39.43 -12.60 0.97
C GLN A 182 -39.74 -14.08 0.78
N PRO A 183 -39.59 -14.93 1.82
CA PRO A 183 -39.84 -16.35 1.68
C PRO A 183 -41.18 -16.52 0.98
N MET A 184 -41.14 -17.10 -0.23
CA MET A 184 -42.27 -17.39 -1.11
C MET A 184 -43.20 -18.47 -0.50
N GLY A 185 -43.33 -18.49 0.83
CA GLY A 185 -44.22 -19.35 1.61
C GLY A 185 -45.56 -18.68 1.95
N LYS A 186 -45.87 -17.49 1.40
CA LYS A 186 -47.19 -16.86 1.55
C LYS A 186 -48.04 -17.04 0.30
N THR A 187 -49.32 -17.35 0.53
CA THR A 187 -50.36 -17.72 -0.45
C THR A 187 -50.71 -16.67 -1.51
N LYS A 188 -50.13 -15.46 -1.45
CA LYS A 188 -50.24 -14.43 -2.48
C LYS A 188 -48.88 -13.75 -2.67
N VAL A 189 -48.29 -13.95 -3.83
CA VAL A 189 -47.14 -13.17 -4.32
C VAL A 189 -47.72 -11.95 -5.03
N PRO A 190 -47.52 -10.71 -4.53
CA PRO A 190 -48.00 -9.52 -5.22
C PRO A 190 -47.43 -9.43 -6.65
N LYS A 191 -48.25 -8.99 -7.63
CA LYS A 191 -47.83 -8.85 -9.05
C LYS A 191 -46.55 -8.04 -9.25
N ILE A 192 -46.24 -7.15 -8.32
CA ILE A 192 -45.03 -6.33 -8.35
C ILE A 192 -43.73 -7.16 -8.25
N TYR A 193 -43.77 -8.36 -7.65
CA TYR A 193 -42.61 -9.24 -7.53
C TYR A 193 -42.20 -9.88 -8.85
N GLU A 194 -43.16 -10.13 -9.74
CA GLU A 194 -42.87 -10.62 -11.10
C GLU A 194 -42.10 -9.54 -11.88
N ALA A 195 -42.54 -8.28 -11.80
CA ALA A 195 -41.83 -7.15 -12.40
C ALA A 195 -40.41 -6.98 -11.82
N TYR A 196 -40.24 -7.13 -10.50
CA TYR A 196 -38.92 -7.09 -9.86
C TYR A 196 -38.02 -8.25 -10.25
N TRP A 197 -38.58 -9.45 -10.43
CA TRP A 197 -37.85 -10.61 -10.92
C TRP A 197 -37.36 -10.37 -12.35
N SER A 198 -38.26 -9.97 -13.27
CA SER A 198 -37.89 -9.72 -14.67
C SER A 198 -36.82 -8.64 -14.80
N ALA A 199 -36.94 -7.52 -14.08
CA ALA A 199 -35.93 -6.45 -14.11
C ALA A 199 -34.56 -6.94 -13.61
N ARG A 200 -34.54 -7.81 -12.60
CA ARG A 200 -33.30 -8.41 -12.09
C ARG A 200 -32.69 -9.37 -13.12
N GLU A 201 -33.48 -10.21 -13.77
CA GLU A 201 -33.00 -11.13 -14.79
C GLU A 201 -32.40 -10.38 -15.97
N GLU A 202 -33.08 -9.33 -16.47
CA GLU A 202 -32.57 -8.46 -17.53
C GLU A 202 -31.20 -7.86 -17.16
N SER A 203 -31.08 -7.30 -15.95
CA SER A 203 -29.80 -6.73 -15.49
C SER A 203 -28.70 -7.77 -15.29
N MET A 204 -29.05 -9.01 -14.94
CA MET A 204 -28.11 -10.12 -14.85
C MET A 204 -27.65 -10.59 -16.23
N GLU A 205 -28.56 -10.68 -17.20
CA GLU A 205 -28.25 -11.03 -18.59
C GLU A 205 -27.31 -10.00 -19.22
N GLU A 206 -27.60 -8.71 -19.04
CA GLU A 206 -26.71 -7.61 -19.48
C GLU A 206 -25.30 -7.73 -18.87
N PHE A 207 -25.21 -8.05 -17.57
CA PHE A 207 -23.92 -8.22 -16.90
C PHE A 207 -23.18 -9.47 -17.39
N LEU A 208 -23.87 -10.59 -17.62
CA LEU A 208 -23.25 -11.80 -18.18
C LEU A 208 -22.78 -11.58 -19.63
N GLU A 209 -23.54 -10.83 -20.44
CA GLU A 209 -23.12 -10.43 -21.78
C GLU A 209 -21.86 -9.57 -21.71
N PHE A 210 -21.80 -8.60 -20.78
CA PHE A 210 -20.58 -7.84 -20.53
C PHE A 210 -19.40 -8.74 -20.16
N LEU A 211 -19.58 -9.72 -19.27
CA LEU A 211 -18.51 -10.65 -18.91
C LEU A 211 -18.02 -11.49 -20.10
N ASN A 212 -18.94 -11.95 -20.96
CA ASN A 212 -18.59 -12.73 -22.16
C ASN A 212 -17.83 -11.90 -23.21
N ASN A 213 -18.11 -10.60 -23.28
CA ASN A 213 -17.49 -9.67 -24.22
C ASN A 213 -16.24 -8.98 -23.66
N THR A 214 -15.97 -9.13 -22.36
CA THR A 214 -14.83 -8.50 -21.69
C THR A 214 -13.65 -9.45 -21.60
N GLU A 215 -12.50 -9.01 -22.10
CA GLU A 215 -11.25 -9.75 -21.99
C GLU A 215 -10.86 -9.91 -20.50
N GLU A 216 -10.45 -11.13 -20.14
CA GLU A 216 -9.91 -11.38 -18.82
C GLU A 216 -8.60 -10.60 -18.62
N THR A 217 -8.46 -9.93 -17.48
CA THR A 217 -7.24 -9.18 -17.17
C THR A 217 -6.38 -9.94 -16.18
N ASN A 218 -5.16 -10.26 -16.61
CA ASN A 218 -4.15 -10.86 -15.74
C ASN A 218 -3.66 -9.88 -14.66
N LEU A 219 -3.49 -10.38 -13.44
CA LEU A 219 -3.14 -9.59 -12.25
C LEU A 219 -1.64 -9.44 -12.00
N ARG A 220 -0.73 -9.87 -12.89
CA ARG A 220 0.73 -9.68 -12.74
C ARG A 220 1.12 -8.21 -12.53
N MET A 221 0.51 -7.29 -13.28
CA MET A 221 0.79 -5.86 -13.11
C MET A 221 0.29 -5.34 -11.75
N THR A 222 -0.85 -5.86 -11.28
CA THR A 222 -1.38 -5.58 -9.94
C THR A 222 -0.45 -6.10 -8.85
N GLU A 223 0.07 -7.32 -9.00
CA GLU A 223 1.11 -7.88 -8.11
C GLU A 223 2.35 -6.98 -8.09
N ASP A 224 2.82 -6.54 -9.27
CA ASP A 224 3.94 -5.59 -9.35
C ASP A 224 3.63 -4.26 -8.65
N VAL A 225 2.43 -3.68 -8.83
CA VAL A 225 2.02 -2.44 -8.13
C VAL A 225 2.15 -2.61 -6.63
N ILE A 226 1.64 -3.72 -6.09
CA ILE A 226 1.60 -3.91 -4.65
C ILE A 226 3.00 -4.17 -4.09
N LYS A 227 3.78 -5.08 -4.71
CA LYS A 227 5.18 -5.33 -4.33
C LYS A 227 6.03 -4.06 -4.37
N ASN A 228 5.86 -3.22 -5.39
CA ASN A 228 6.60 -1.95 -5.48
C ASN A 228 6.20 -0.95 -4.39
N ARG A 229 4.93 -0.95 -3.92
CA ARG A 229 4.51 -0.09 -2.81
C ARG A 229 5.06 -0.52 -1.48
N GLU A 230 5.02 -1.82 -1.17
CA GLU A 230 5.60 -2.34 0.07
C GLU A 230 7.12 -2.12 0.08
N ALA A 231 7.78 -2.39 -1.04
CA ALA A 231 9.20 -2.11 -1.20
C ALA A 231 9.51 -0.61 -1.10
N LEU A 232 8.64 0.28 -1.59
CA LEU A 232 8.79 1.73 -1.47
C LEU A 232 8.66 2.19 -0.02
N GLU A 233 7.63 1.74 0.71
CA GLU A 233 7.41 2.09 2.11
C GLU A 233 8.61 1.65 2.97
N ALA A 234 9.06 0.40 2.79
CA ALA A 234 10.24 -0.12 3.46
C ALA A 234 11.53 0.64 3.08
N CYS A 235 11.71 0.95 1.79
CA CYS A 235 12.83 1.73 1.29
C CYS A 235 12.86 3.13 1.91
N ILE A 236 11.72 3.82 2.01
CA ILE A 236 11.65 5.17 2.55
C ILE A 236 11.90 5.20 4.05
N ILE A 237 11.33 4.26 4.80
CA ILE A 237 11.59 4.15 6.25
C ILE A 237 13.07 3.91 6.49
N ASN A 238 13.67 2.96 5.77
CA ASN A 238 15.09 2.70 5.86
C ASN A 238 15.95 3.92 5.44
N LEU A 239 15.57 4.59 4.34
CA LEU A 239 16.22 5.78 3.83
C LEU A 239 16.20 6.92 4.85
N GLN A 240 15.09 7.13 5.55
CA GLN A 240 15.00 8.13 6.62
C GLN A 240 16.03 7.87 7.71
N GLN A 241 16.17 6.63 8.17
CA GLN A 241 17.17 6.23 9.17
C GLN A 241 18.60 6.48 8.68
N ARG A 242 18.88 6.13 7.42
CA ARG A 242 20.20 6.32 6.80
C ARG A 242 20.54 7.78 6.62
N VAL A 243 19.61 8.58 6.10
CA VAL A 243 19.80 10.02 5.88
C VAL A 243 20.12 10.70 7.20
N VAL A 244 19.39 10.39 8.28
CA VAL A 244 19.70 10.92 9.62
C VAL A 244 21.10 10.51 10.06
N LYS A 245 21.46 9.21 9.93
CA LYS A 245 22.80 8.72 10.28
C LYS A 245 23.90 9.42 9.48
N MET A 246 23.70 9.61 8.18
CA MET A 246 24.66 10.27 7.30
C MET A 246 24.80 11.75 7.62
N GLU A 247 23.70 12.46 7.88
CA GLU A 247 23.72 13.87 8.28
C GLU A 247 24.43 14.07 9.61
N GLN A 248 24.20 13.17 10.58
CA GLN A 248 24.95 13.20 11.84
C GLN A 248 26.44 12.88 11.63
N LYS A 249 26.78 11.96 10.73
CA LYS A 249 28.19 11.70 10.37
C LYS A 249 28.84 12.89 9.67
N GLN A 250 28.10 13.61 8.83
CA GLN A 250 28.56 14.87 8.22
C GLN A 250 28.83 15.91 9.31
N ASN A 251 27.93 16.07 10.29
CA ASN A 251 28.16 16.96 11.44
C ASN A 251 29.40 16.56 12.25
N GLU A 252 29.62 15.26 12.49
CA GLU A 252 30.84 14.75 13.15
C GLU A 252 32.09 15.17 12.37
N LEU A 253 32.08 15.00 11.04
CA LEU A 253 33.20 15.37 10.18
C LEU A 253 33.44 16.88 10.13
N GLU A 254 32.37 17.68 10.17
CA GLU A 254 32.46 19.15 10.27
C GLU A 254 33.05 19.59 11.61
N GLN A 255 32.70 18.94 12.73
CA GLN A 255 33.33 19.17 14.04
C GLN A 255 34.82 18.84 14.01
N ILE A 256 35.20 17.72 13.40
CA ILE A 256 36.62 17.35 13.21
C ILE A 256 37.32 18.39 12.35
N GLN A 257 36.69 18.85 11.26
CA GLN A 257 37.27 19.85 10.37
C GLN A 257 37.52 21.18 11.10
N ALA A 258 36.57 21.63 11.91
CA ALA A 258 36.73 22.82 12.74
C ALA A 258 37.88 22.66 13.74
N ALA A 259 37.94 21.53 14.47
CA ALA A 259 39.01 21.27 15.43
C ALA A 259 40.40 21.17 14.78
N VAL A 260 40.48 20.62 13.56
CA VAL A 260 41.70 20.57 12.73
C VAL A 260 42.15 21.98 12.33
N LEU A 261 41.21 22.88 12.01
CA LEU A 261 41.52 24.27 11.68
C LEU A 261 42.00 25.05 12.92
N ASP A 262 41.32 24.88 14.06
CA ASP A 262 41.65 25.57 15.32
C ASP A 262 43.01 25.13 15.88
N ASN A 263 43.42 23.88 15.62
CA ASN A 263 44.69 23.31 16.07
C ASN A 263 45.73 23.20 14.95
N LYS A 264 45.66 24.06 13.93
CA LYS A 264 46.54 24.00 12.76
C LYS A 264 48.03 24.00 13.12
N GLU A 265 48.47 24.88 14.03
CA GLU A 265 49.88 24.96 14.45
C GLU A 265 50.37 23.65 15.09
N LYS A 266 49.55 23.04 15.96
CA LYS A 266 49.85 21.74 16.57
C LYS A 266 49.96 20.65 15.51
N LEU A 267 49.10 20.70 14.50
CA LEU A 267 49.10 19.79 13.36
C LEU A 267 50.37 19.92 12.50
N ASP A 268 50.79 21.16 12.23
CA ASP A 268 52.02 21.47 11.50
C ASP A 268 53.26 20.99 12.29
N ASN A 269 53.21 21.05 13.63
CA ASN A 269 54.24 20.51 14.53
C ASN A 269 54.16 18.98 14.75
N ASN A 270 53.21 18.27 14.13
CA ASN A 270 52.92 16.85 14.36
C ASN A 270 52.58 16.50 15.83
N GLU A 271 52.05 17.45 16.58
CA GLU A 271 51.57 17.23 17.94
C GLU A 271 50.23 16.48 17.92
N ASN A 272 50.05 15.60 18.90
CA ASN A 272 48.79 14.88 19.08
C ASN A 272 47.85 15.69 19.99
N PHE A 273 46.55 15.71 19.67
CA PHE A 273 45.52 16.35 20.48
C PHE A 273 44.21 15.56 20.44
N GLU A 274 43.37 15.77 21.45
CA GLU A 274 42.03 15.17 21.54
C GLU A 274 40.98 16.09 20.89
N ILE A 275 40.02 15.47 20.21
CA ILE A 275 38.86 16.10 19.61
C ILE A 275 37.63 15.40 20.20
N GLU A 276 36.79 16.16 20.90
CA GLU A 276 35.50 15.67 21.35
C GLU A 276 34.48 15.83 20.22
N VAL A 277 33.82 14.73 19.84
CA VAL A 277 32.82 14.71 18.78
C VAL A 277 31.59 13.93 19.19
N GLU A 278 30.46 14.29 18.60
CA GLU A 278 29.24 13.50 18.70
C GLU A 278 29.23 12.42 17.62
N GLU A 279 29.40 11.17 18.04
CA GLU A 279 29.40 10.01 17.16
C GLU A 279 28.06 9.26 17.26
N VAL A 280 27.60 8.74 16.13
CA VAL A 280 26.40 7.91 16.06
C VAL A 280 26.78 6.44 16.13
N ILE A 281 26.21 5.76 17.11
CA ILE A 281 26.26 4.30 17.22
C ILE A 281 24.89 3.70 16.92
N GLN A 282 24.89 2.45 16.45
CA GLN A 282 23.65 1.72 16.23
C GLN A 282 23.41 0.76 17.40
N ALA A 283 22.25 0.90 18.05
CA ALA A 283 21.82 0.04 19.13
C ALA A 283 20.62 -0.80 18.67
N LEU A 284 20.63 -2.09 18.99
CA LEU A 284 19.50 -2.99 18.77
C LEU A 284 18.60 -2.93 20.00
N VAL A 285 17.39 -2.39 19.85
CA VAL A 285 16.45 -2.16 20.97
C VAL A 285 15.12 -2.88 20.75
N PRO A 286 14.40 -3.27 21.83
CA PRO A 286 13.06 -3.81 21.71
C PRO A 286 12.09 -2.82 21.07
N ILE A 287 11.20 -3.32 20.21
CA ILE A 287 10.14 -2.54 19.59
C ILE A 287 9.09 -2.21 20.68
N LYS A 288 8.93 -0.91 20.97
CA LYS A 288 7.87 -0.45 21.88
C LYS A 288 6.55 -0.36 21.10
N THR A 289 5.63 -1.28 21.34
CA THR A 289 4.30 -1.27 20.71
C THR A 289 3.45 -0.12 21.26
N VAL A 290 2.91 0.71 20.36
CA VAL A 290 1.97 1.79 20.73
C VAL A 290 0.56 1.23 21.06
N PHE A 291 0.27 -0.01 20.62
CA PHE A 291 -1.04 -0.63 20.77
C PHE A 291 -0.93 -2.05 21.35
N SER A 292 -1.58 -2.29 22.49
CA SER A 292 -1.40 -3.42 23.41
C SER A 292 -1.84 -4.81 22.91
N LYS A 293 -1.94 -5.08 21.60
CA LYS A 293 -2.50 -6.35 21.08
C LYS A 293 -1.80 -6.98 19.87
N CYS A 294 -0.72 -6.42 19.33
CA CYS A 294 0.06 -7.06 18.25
C CYS A 294 1.55 -7.08 18.59
N GLU A 295 2.17 -8.27 18.55
CA GLU A 295 3.63 -8.41 18.58
C GLU A 295 4.21 -7.97 17.23
N GLU A 296 4.59 -6.69 17.13
CA GLU A 296 5.26 -6.19 15.93
C GLU A 296 6.71 -6.69 15.87
N LYS A 297 7.09 -7.26 14.72
CA LYS A 297 8.45 -7.74 14.45
C LYS A 297 9.04 -6.98 13.27
N ALA A 298 10.32 -6.67 13.34
CA ALA A 298 11.09 -6.05 12.26
C ALA A 298 12.00 -7.10 11.61
N THR A 299 12.13 -7.04 10.29
CA THR A 299 13.17 -7.79 9.57
C THR A 299 14.39 -6.89 9.42
N HIS A 300 15.50 -7.24 10.05
CA HIS A 300 16.74 -6.45 10.03
C HIS A 300 17.93 -7.26 9.50
N CYS A 301 18.84 -6.58 8.79
CA CYS A 301 20.09 -7.16 8.31
C CYS A 301 21.15 -7.15 9.42
N THR A 302 21.76 -8.29 9.72
CA THR A 302 22.81 -8.40 10.74
C THR A 302 24.18 -7.92 10.25
N ILE A 303 24.40 -7.93 8.93
CA ILE A 303 25.64 -7.46 8.29
C ILE A 303 25.65 -5.94 8.19
N CYS A 304 24.58 -5.34 7.63
CA CYS A 304 24.47 -3.89 7.48
C CYS A 304 24.03 -3.18 8.76
N LYS A 305 23.45 -3.92 9.73
CA LYS A 305 22.79 -3.36 10.92
C LYS A 305 21.67 -2.38 10.56
N GLU A 306 20.78 -2.81 9.68
CA GLU A 306 19.74 -1.95 9.10
C GLU A 306 18.37 -2.63 9.16
N ASN A 307 17.32 -1.86 9.45
CA ASN A 307 15.95 -2.35 9.43
C ASN A 307 15.46 -2.36 7.98
N CYS A 308 15.22 -3.54 7.44
CA CYS A 308 14.92 -3.74 6.02
C CYS A 308 13.43 -3.79 5.73
N HIS A 309 12.62 -4.27 6.69
CA HIS A 309 11.16 -4.26 6.57
C HIS A 309 10.54 -4.08 7.96
N PHE A 310 9.92 -2.93 8.16
CA PHE A 310 9.12 -2.58 9.34
C PHE A 310 8.33 -1.30 9.04
N PRO A 311 7.04 -1.20 9.45
CA PRO A 311 6.19 -2.27 10.00
C PRO A 311 5.69 -3.21 8.87
N GLY A 312 4.91 -4.25 9.22
CA GLY A 312 4.07 -4.95 8.23
C GLY A 312 4.55 -6.33 7.74
N CYS A 313 5.74 -6.79 8.13
CA CYS A 313 6.18 -8.15 7.85
C CYS A 313 5.50 -9.16 8.80
N THR A 314 4.20 -9.47 8.66
CA THR A 314 3.50 -10.36 9.63
C THR A 314 3.49 -11.83 9.22
N TRP A 315 3.45 -12.13 7.92
CA TRP A 315 3.14 -13.47 7.41
C TRP A 315 4.38 -14.36 7.18
N VAL A 316 5.56 -13.78 7.02
CA VAL A 316 6.80 -14.51 6.74
C VAL A 316 7.52 -14.89 8.03
N SER A 317 7.87 -16.16 8.21
CA SER A 317 8.68 -16.64 9.35
C SER A 317 10.19 -16.32 9.14
N ASN A 318 11.05 -16.67 10.10
CA ASN A 318 12.50 -16.57 9.86
C ASN A 318 12.99 -17.55 8.79
N ASP A 319 12.37 -18.74 8.70
CA ASP A 319 12.74 -19.78 7.76
C ASP A 319 12.30 -19.43 6.32
N ASP A 320 11.28 -18.58 6.20
CA ASP A 320 10.67 -18.20 4.91
C ASP A 320 11.09 -16.80 4.42
N LEU A 321 12.11 -16.17 5.01
CA LEU A 321 12.48 -14.77 4.73
C LEU A 321 12.68 -14.44 3.25
N TRP A 322 13.02 -15.43 2.42
CA TRP A 322 13.13 -15.26 0.97
C TRP A 322 11.81 -14.84 0.29
N TRP A 323 10.66 -15.11 0.91
CA TRP A 323 9.32 -14.68 0.48
C TRP A 323 8.96 -13.26 0.89
N CYS A 324 9.78 -12.61 1.74
CA CYS A 324 9.51 -11.25 2.18
C CYS A 324 9.46 -10.30 0.98
N HIS A 325 8.50 -9.36 0.93
CA HIS A 325 8.29 -8.46 -0.21
C HIS A 325 9.49 -7.56 -0.55
N VAL A 326 10.41 -7.36 0.40
CA VAL A 326 11.67 -6.62 0.19
C VAL A 326 12.81 -7.50 -0.35
N MET A 327 12.56 -8.80 -0.57
CA MET A 327 13.52 -9.74 -1.14
C MET A 327 13.19 -9.99 -2.60
N LYS A 328 14.21 -9.97 -3.45
CA LYS A 328 14.12 -10.31 -4.86
C LYS A 328 15.27 -11.23 -5.23
N ASN A 329 14.94 -12.40 -5.80
CA ASN A 329 15.93 -13.44 -6.15
C ASN A 329 16.85 -13.80 -4.98
N GLY A 330 16.30 -13.88 -3.77
CA GLY A 330 17.05 -14.18 -2.54
C GLY A 330 17.92 -13.03 -2.00
N GLN A 331 17.89 -11.85 -2.61
CA GLN A 331 18.63 -10.66 -2.16
C GLN A 331 17.70 -9.58 -1.64
N CYS A 332 18.10 -8.90 -0.57
CA CYS A 332 17.38 -7.76 -0.05
C CYS A 332 17.52 -6.55 -0.99
N THR A 333 16.40 -5.90 -1.30
CA THR A 333 16.36 -4.69 -2.12
C THR A 333 16.41 -3.41 -1.29
N VAL A 334 16.55 -3.53 0.04
CA VAL A 334 16.52 -2.38 0.96
C VAL A 334 17.88 -2.14 1.60
N CYS A 335 18.58 -3.17 2.12
CA CYS A 335 19.85 -2.97 2.81
C CYS A 335 21.00 -2.51 1.88
N THR A 336 21.99 -1.80 2.45
CA THR A 336 23.04 -1.09 1.70
C THR A 336 23.81 -2.03 0.77
N ASN A 337 24.10 -3.25 1.24
CA ASN A 337 24.91 -4.22 0.51
C ASN A 337 24.07 -5.23 -0.29
N ARG A 338 22.75 -5.05 -0.38
CA ARG A 338 21.83 -6.01 -1.02
C ARG A 338 22.04 -7.45 -0.52
N CYS A 339 22.23 -7.59 0.78
CA CYS A 339 22.59 -8.86 1.41
C CYS A 339 21.56 -9.97 1.11
N SER A 340 22.05 -11.21 1.06
CA SER A 340 21.19 -12.41 1.01
C SER A 340 20.15 -12.40 2.14
N TYR A 341 18.96 -12.96 1.88
CA TYR A 341 17.90 -13.14 2.88
C TYR A 341 18.41 -13.89 4.14
N THR A 342 19.40 -14.77 3.99
CA THR A 342 20.03 -15.51 5.10
C THR A 342 20.79 -14.62 6.10
N ASN A 343 21.11 -13.39 5.74
CA ASN A 343 21.72 -12.39 6.63
C ASN A 343 20.68 -11.52 7.36
N HIS A 344 19.40 -11.86 7.23
CA HIS A 344 18.32 -11.13 7.85
C HIS A 344 17.69 -11.97 8.96
N VAL A 345 17.22 -11.27 9.99
CA VAL A 345 16.50 -11.85 11.11
C VAL A 345 15.23 -11.06 11.32
N LYS A 346 14.13 -11.77 11.57
CA LYS A 346 12.85 -11.23 12.02
C LYS A 346 12.75 -11.40 13.53
N ASP A 347 12.75 -10.29 14.25
CA ASP A 347 12.75 -10.24 15.71
C ASP A 347 11.88 -9.08 16.23
N GLU A 348 11.59 -9.07 17.52
CA GLU A 348 10.90 -7.99 18.26
C GLU A 348 11.85 -6.83 18.58
N LYS A 349 12.94 -6.71 17.83
CA LYS A 349 13.99 -5.71 18.00
C LYS A 349 14.29 -5.01 16.69
N MET A 350 14.72 -3.76 16.79
CA MET A 350 15.13 -2.96 15.64
C MET A 350 16.36 -2.11 15.95
N TYR A 351 17.14 -1.78 14.93
CA TYR A 351 18.26 -0.87 15.07
C TYR A 351 17.78 0.57 15.18
N ILE A 352 18.30 1.31 16.15
CA ILE A 352 18.14 2.77 16.26
C ILE A 352 19.51 3.45 16.25
N ASN A 353 19.53 4.71 15.82
CA ASN A 353 20.71 5.56 15.91
C ASN A 353 20.72 6.23 17.28
N VAL A 354 21.83 6.09 18.02
CA VAL A 354 22.05 6.72 19.32
C VAL A 354 23.29 7.60 19.21
N THR A 355 23.16 8.87 19.56
CA THR A 355 24.29 9.80 19.59
C THR A 355 25.00 9.71 20.93
N GLN A 356 26.33 9.61 20.91
CA GLN A 356 27.15 9.66 22.12
C GLN A 356 28.37 10.55 21.91
N LYS A 357 28.84 11.19 22.97
CA LYS A 357 30.08 11.96 22.96
C LYS A 357 31.27 11.01 23.03
N THR A 358 32.23 11.20 22.13
CA THR A 358 33.45 10.39 22.06
C THR A 358 34.65 11.29 21.87
N LYS A 359 35.80 10.86 22.38
CA LYS A 359 37.09 11.52 22.17
C LYS A 359 37.86 10.77 21.09
N LYS A 360 38.28 11.48 20.04
CA LYS A 360 39.15 10.97 18.97
C LYS A 360 40.49 11.71 19.03
N THR A 361 41.57 11.07 18.62
CA THR A 361 42.91 11.69 18.61
C THR A 361 43.33 12.03 17.18
N ALA A 362 44.05 13.14 17.01
CA ALA A 362 44.58 13.55 15.71
C ALA A 362 45.47 12.47 15.08
N HIS A 363 46.30 11.81 15.89
CA HIS A 363 47.13 10.68 15.46
C HIS A 363 46.29 9.54 14.84
N ASN A 364 45.22 9.11 15.52
CA ASN A 364 44.39 8.00 15.03
C ASN A 364 43.63 8.37 13.77
N LEU A 365 43.16 9.62 13.66
CA LEU A 365 42.50 10.13 12.45
C LEU A 365 43.47 10.17 11.27
N ARG A 366 44.71 10.65 11.47
CA ARG A 366 45.73 10.69 10.42
C ARG A 366 46.06 9.29 9.90
N LYS A 367 46.29 8.34 10.82
CA LYS A 367 46.53 6.94 10.48
C LYS A 367 45.38 6.35 9.64
N ARG A 368 44.13 6.59 10.04
CA ARG A 368 42.94 6.14 9.31
C ARG A 368 42.88 6.73 7.89
N TYR A 369 43.20 8.01 7.72
CA TYR A 369 43.17 8.65 6.40
C TYR A 369 44.31 8.18 5.50
N ASP A 370 45.51 7.99 6.04
CA ASP A 370 46.64 7.40 5.30
C ASP A 370 46.31 5.97 4.81
N GLU A 371 45.64 5.16 5.64
CA GLU A 371 45.20 3.81 5.29
C GLU A 371 44.09 3.81 4.22
N ALA A 372 43.14 4.74 4.31
CA ALA A 372 41.97 4.78 3.42
C ALA A 372 42.23 5.44 2.06
N TYR A 373 43.08 6.47 2.02
CA TYR A 373 43.24 7.33 0.84
C TYR A 373 44.69 7.42 0.35
N GLY A 374 45.63 6.77 1.03
CA GLY A 374 47.04 6.73 0.68
C GLY A 374 47.91 7.59 1.60
N LYS A 375 49.17 7.16 1.77
CA LYS A 375 50.14 7.83 2.65
C LYS A 375 50.38 9.28 2.24
N GLY A 376 50.33 10.18 3.21
CA GLY A 376 50.65 11.59 3.02
C GLY A 376 49.45 12.47 2.66
N ILE A 377 48.23 11.94 2.69
CA ILE A 377 47.03 12.76 2.54
C ILE A 377 46.90 13.71 3.73
N SER A 378 46.53 14.97 3.46
CA SER A 378 46.24 15.90 4.54
C SER A 378 44.94 15.51 5.25
N MET A 379 44.84 15.79 6.56
CA MET A 379 43.60 15.54 7.30
C MET A 379 42.40 16.26 6.66
N LYS A 380 42.60 17.49 6.18
CA LYS A 380 41.58 18.26 5.47
C LYS A 380 41.08 17.53 4.22
N ALA A 381 41.99 17.05 3.38
CA ALA A 381 41.64 16.32 2.16
C ALA A 381 40.94 14.98 2.47
N GLY A 382 41.36 14.27 3.52
CA GLY A 382 40.71 13.05 3.99
C GLY A 382 39.26 13.30 4.44
N ILE A 383 39.02 14.36 5.20
CA ILE A 383 37.68 14.77 5.65
C ILE A 383 36.79 15.16 4.45
N GLU A 384 37.32 15.97 3.53
CA GLU A 384 36.60 16.39 2.32
C GLU A 384 36.21 15.18 1.43
N ALA A 385 37.11 14.20 1.31
CA ALA A 385 36.83 12.95 0.59
C ALA A 385 35.73 12.12 1.28
N GLU A 386 35.75 12.02 2.61
CA GLU A 386 34.72 11.30 3.39
C GLU A 386 33.34 12.00 3.29
N LEU A 387 33.32 13.32 3.38
CA LEU A 387 32.11 14.14 3.17
C LEU A 387 31.55 13.97 1.75
N SER A 388 32.41 14.02 0.73
CA SER A 388 32.00 13.83 -0.67
C SER A 388 31.42 12.44 -0.90
N LYS A 389 32.09 11.40 -0.37
CA LYS A 389 31.60 10.02 -0.43
C LYS A 389 30.23 9.87 0.22
N SER A 390 30.05 10.42 1.44
CA SER A 390 28.77 10.39 2.15
C SER A 390 27.64 11.07 1.38
N LYS A 391 27.90 12.24 0.76
CA LYS A 391 26.92 12.95 -0.07
C LYS A 391 26.52 12.16 -1.31
N ASN A 392 27.49 11.51 -1.97
CA ASN A 392 27.22 10.67 -3.14
C ASN A 392 26.39 9.43 -2.78
N GLU A 393 26.69 8.76 -1.66
CA GLU A 393 25.89 7.65 -1.16
C GLU A 393 24.45 8.09 -0.85
N GLN A 394 24.27 9.23 -0.19
CA GLN A 394 22.95 9.80 0.08
C GLN A 394 22.15 10.06 -1.20
N ALA A 395 22.78 10.64 -2.23
CA ALA A 395 22.15 10.90 -3.51
C ALA A 395 21.72 9.60 -4.22
N ASN A 396 22.53 8.54 -4.15
CA ASN A 396 22.19 7.24 -4.73
C ASN A 396 20.95 6.62 -4.07
N PHE A 397 20.84 6.70 -2.74
CA PHE A 397 19.67 6.15 -2.04
C PHE A 397 18.40 6.97 -2.30
N LEU A 398 18.51 8.29 -2.43
CA LEU A 398 17.39 9.15 -2.83
C LEU A 398 16.90 8.82 -4.24
N ASN A 399 17.83 8.57 -5.17
CA ASN A 399 17.51 8.15 -6.54
C ASN A 399 16.79 6.80 -6.57
N GLU A 400 17.19 5.83 -5.73
CA GLU A 400 16.50 4.54 -5.68
C GLU A 400 15.03 4.70 -5.23
N ALA A 401 14.77 5.53 -4.22
CA ALA A 401 13.39 5.83 -3.81
C ALA A 401 12.61 6.55 -4.92
N TYR A 402 13.25 7.48 -5.62
CA TYR A 402 12.68 8.16 -6.78
C TYR A 402 12.29 7.18 -7.90
N GLU A 403 13.19 6.27 -8.29
CA GLU A 403 12.94 5.26 -9.32
C GLU A 403 11.74 4.37 -8.98
N LYS A 404 11.60 3.95 -7.71
CA LYS A 404 10.45 3.17 -7.25
C LYS A 404 9.13 3.96 -7.38
N ILE A 405 9.15 5.26 -7.08
CA ILE A 405 7.97 6.13 -7.30
C ILE A 405 7.64 6.24 -8.77
N MET A 406 8.64 6.48 -9.63
CA MET A 406 8.42 6.60 -11.07
C MET A 406 7.87 5.31 -11.67
N LYS A 407 8.35 4.15 -11.21
CA LYS A 407 7.76 2.86 -11.59
C LYS A 407 6.29 2.77 -11.19
N LEU A 408 5.91 3.19 -9.97
CA LEU A 408 4.49 3.23 -9.58
C LEU A 408 3.66 4.18 -10.46
N GLN A 409 4.22 5.31 -10.90
CA GLN A 409 3.55 6.22 -11.84
C GLN A 409 3.31 5.59 -13.22
N GLU A 410 4.13 4.62 -13.61
CA GLU A 410 3.99 3.86 -14.86
C GLU A 410 2.90 2.78 -14.73
N ILE A 411 2.97 1.94 -13.69
CA ILE A 411 2.15 0.72 -13.63
C ILE A 411 0.83 0.90 -12.88
N ALA A 412 0.72 1.79 -11.89
CA ALA A 412 -0.46 1.86 -11.04
C ALA A 412 -1.66 2.54 -11.72
N LEU A 413 -2.85 2.00 -11.46
CA LEU A 413 -4.10 2.61 -11.91
C LEU A 413 -4.35 3.98 -11.24
N LYS A 414 -4.15 4.04 -9.92
CA LYS A 414 -4.19 5.30 -9.16
C LYS A 414 -2.77 5.74 -8.80
N LYS A 415 -2.23 6.62 -9.63
CA LYS A 415 -0.86 7.14 -9.54
C LYS A 415 -0.64 8.01 -8.30
N ASP A 416 -1.63 8.82 -7.95
CA ASP A 416 -1.55 9.76 -6.83
C ASP A 416 -2.10 9.15 -5.53
N ALA A 417 -1.80 7.87 -5.29
CA ALA A 417 -2.23 7.19 -4.09
C ALA A 417 -1.64 7.86 -2.83
N LYS A 418 -2.45 8.00 -1.78
CA LYS A 418 -2.04 8.65 -0.52
C LYS A 418 -0.76 8.04 0.08
N SER A 419 -0.53 6.74 -0.13
CA SER A 419 0.69 6.04 0.32
C SER A 419 1.97 6.59 -0.32
N VAL A 420 1.92 7.11 -1.55
CA VAL A 420 3.07 7.75 -2.19
C VAL A 420 3.21 9.19 -1.68
N LEU A 421 2.09 9.92 -1.60
CA LEU A 421 2.07 11.35 -1.27
C LEU A 421 2.64 11.69 0.11
N VAL A 422 2.44 10.82 1.10
CA VAL A 422 2.92 11.06 2.48
C VAL A 422 4.44 11.13 2.58
N HIS A 423 5.15 10.60 1.59
CA HIS A 423 6.61 10.56 1.60
C HIS A 423 7.27 11.60 0.67
N LEU A 424 6.51 12.22 -0.22
CA LEU A 424 7.05 13.15 -1.22
C LEU A 424 7.76 14.34 -0.58
N ASP A 425 7.20 14.93 0.49
CA ASP A 425 7.81 16.10 1.16
C ASP A 425 9.25 15.81 1.63
N PHE A 426 9.47 14.62 2.21
CA PHE A 426 10.79 14.19 2.67
C PHE A 426 11.75 14.06 1.48
N LEU A 427 11.34 13.36 0.42
CA LEU A 427 12.18 13.14 -0.75
C LEU A 427 12.49 14.43 -1.50
N ILE A 428 11.49 15.28 -1.77
CA ILE A 428 11.64 16.57 -2.44
C ILE A 428 12.65 17.45 -1.69
N SER A 429 12.49 17.58 -0.36
CA SER A 429 13.39 18.39 0.46
C SER A 429 14.84 17.92 0.35
N ARG A 430 15.08 16.60 0.37
CA ARG A 430 16.42 16.02 0.33
C ARG A 430 17.03 16.03 -1.08
N LEU A 431 16.24 15.75 -2.12
CA LEU A 431 16.67 15.85 -3.52
C LEU A 431 17.15 17.26 -3.85
N LYS A 432 16.42 18.30 -3.43
CA LYS A 432 16.85 19.70 -3.58
C LYS A 432 18.18 19.99 -2.88
N LYS A 433 18.36 19.51 -1.66
CA LYS A 433 19.65 19.65 -0.93
C LYS A 433 20.81 18.96 -1.63
N CYS A 434 20.56 17.84 -2.32
CA CYS A 434 21.55 17.11 -3.11
C CYS A 434 21.74 17.66 -4.54
N GLY A 435 21.11 18.77 -4.91
CA GLY A 435 21.19 19.35 -6.26
C GLY A 435 20.40 18.59 -7.33
N LYS A 436 19.54 17.65 -6.93
CA LYS A 436 18.66 16.84 -7.81
C LYS A 436 17.36 17.58 -8.10
N HIS A 437 17.46 18.73 -8.74
CA HIS A 437 16.34 19.65 -8.94
C HIS A 437 15.27 19.08 -9.88
N GLN A 438 15.67 18.42 -10.98
CA GLN A 438 14.72 17.84 -11.93
C GLN A 438 13.89 16.73 -11.30
N GLU A 439 14.53 15.83 -10.53
CA GLU A 439 13.86 14.77 -9.81
C GLU A 439 12.89 15.33 -8.77
N ALA A 440 13.28 16.41 -8.07
CA ALA A 440 12.41 17.10 -7.13
C ALA A 440 11.19 17.75 -7.80
N GLU A 441 11.38 18.44 -8.94
CA GLU A 441 10.29 19.04 -9.72
C GLU A 441 9.29 17.99 -10.22
N ASN A 442 9.78 16.84 -10.68
CA ASN A 442 8.94 15.71 -11.08
C ASN A 442 8.05 15.23 -9.93
N LEU A 443 8.61 15.12 -8.70
CA LEU A 443 7.84 14.75 -7.52
C LEU A 443 6.84 15.85 -7.08
N GLU A 444 7.18 17.13 -7.25
CA GLU A 444 6.27 18.25 -6.98
C GLU A 444 5.09 18.28 -7.94
N GLU A 445 5.30 17.90 -9.20
CA GLU A 445 4.21 17.77 -10.17
C GLU A 445 3.24 16.66 -9.79
N ILE A 446 3.74 15.50 -9.33
CA ILE A 446 2.90 14.42 -8.78
C ILE A 446 2.09 14.95 -7.59
N GLN A 447 2.74 15.70 -6.69
CA GLN A 447 2.07 16.29 -5.53
C GLN A 447 0.98 17.30 -5.91
N ARG A 448 1.16 18.09 -6.97
CA ARG A 448 0.16 19.05 -7.48
C ARG A 448 -1.03 18.38 -8.15
N ARG A 449 -0.83 17.22 -8.78
CA ARG A 449 -1.90 16.44 -9.42
C ARG A 449 -2.84 15.77 -8.41
N ALA A 450 -2.34 15.50 -7.20
CA ALA A 450 -3.13 14.88 -6.16
C ALA A 450 -4.26 15.80 -5.64
N PRO A 451 -5.49 15.28 -5.43
CA PRO A 451 -6.52 16.00 -4.71
C PRO A 451 -6.04 16.34 -3.29
N THR A 452 -6.44 17.49 -2.77
CA THR A 452 -6.00 18.03 -1.48
C THR A 452 -6.15 16.99 -0.36
N VAL A 453 -5.03 16.44 0.10
CA VAL A 453 -4.99 15.55 1.27
C VAL A 453 -5.32 16.39 2.50
N SER A 454 -6.40 16.08 3.21
CA SER A 454 -6.74 16.80 4.44
C SER A 454 -5.58 16.73 5.43
N THR A 455 -5.24 17.88 6.03
CA THR A 455 -4.09 18.07 6.90
C THR A 455 -4.04 17.06 8.06
N GLY A 456 -5.20 16.59 8.53
CA GLY A 456 -5.33 15.56 9.56
C GLY A 456 -4.86 14.16 9.14
N VAL A 457 -4.99 13.78 7.86
CA VAL A 457 -4.48 12.50 7.34
C VAL A 457 -2.96 12.56 7.16
N LYS A 458 -2.45 13.71 6.70
CA LYS A 458 -1.01 13.97 6.58
C LYS A 458 -0.33 13.90 7.95
N ALA A 459 -0.93 14.54 8.96
CA ALA A 459 -0.47 14.48 10.35
C ALA A 459 -0.51 13.08 10.94
N PHE A 460 -1.58 12.29 10.74
CA PHE A 460 -1.69 10.93 11.29
C PHE A 460 -0.67 9.95 10.69
N CYS A 461 -0.43 9.99 9.38
CA CYS A 461 0.62 9.17 8.74
C CYS A 461 2.02 9.61 9.18
N GLN A 462 2.25 10.91 9.36
CA GLN A 462 3.47 11.43 9.98
C GLN A 462 3.60 11.03 11.46
N THR A 463 2.49 10.82 12.18
CA THR A 463 2.49 10.38 13.59
C THR A 463 2.99 8.94 13.72
N LEU A 464 2.59 8.04 12.81
CA LEU A 464 3.12 6.67 12.72
C LEU A 464 4.63 6.65 12.41
N VAL A 465 5.10 7.56 11.56
CA VAL A 465 6.53 7.69 11.22
C VAL A 465 7.32 8.40 12.31
N SER A 466 6.73 9.31 13.09
CA SER A 466 7.44 10.12 14.11
C SER A 466 7.38 9.55 15.52
N HIS A 467 6.41 8.71 15.87
CA HIS A 467 6.29 8.13 17.21
C HIS A 467 7.20 6.92 17.45
N VAL A 468 7.83 6.37 16.40
CA VAL A 468 8.94 5.41 16.54
C VAL A 468 10.23 6.10 17.05
N TRP A 469 10.31 7.43 17.00
CA TRP A 469 11.54 8.21 17.22
C TRP A 469 11.47 9.22 18.38
N ARG A 470 10.44 9.15 19.23
CA ARG A 470 10.44 9.89 20.51
C ARG A 470 10.83 8.96 21.66
N THR A 471 12.13 8.72 21.78
CA THR A 471 12.91 8.79 23.02
C THR A 471 14.37 8.91 22.67
#